data_AF-A0A356TN11-F1
#
_entry.id   AF-A0A356TN11-F1
#
_cell.length_a   1.000
_cell.length_b   1.000
_cell.length_c   1.000
_cell.angle_alpha   90.00
_cell.angle_beta   90.00
_cell.angle_gamma   90.00
#
_symmetry.space_group_name_H-M   'P 1'
#
loop_
_entity.id
_entity.type
_entity.pdbx_description
1 polymer ?
#
loop_
_entity_poly.entity_id
_entity_poly.type
_entity_poly.pdbx_seq_one_letter_code
_entity_poly.pdbx_strand_id
1 'polypeptide(L)' 'MTSRSRVVASTDGSSFDTVLHLHGATCTDRGELFCDDDGGEGATSLIDQTLDPGTYHIVVDGFSSGSAGNYLLEVMVTAP' A
#
# COMPACT_ATOMS: atom_id res chain seq x y z
N MET A 1 -7.62 -8.53 -9.55
CA MET A 1 -6.69 -9.02 -10.59
C MET A 1 -7.10 -10.42 -11.01
N THR A 2 -7.12 -10.74 -12.30
CA THR A 2 -7.56 -12.05 -12.82
C THR A 2 -6.40 -12.98 -13.22
N SER A 3 -5.17 -12.48 -13.17
CA SER A 3 -3.93 -13.24 -13.34
C SER A 3 -2.97 -12.87 -12.20
N ARG A 4 -1.96 -13.71 -11.96
CA ARG A 4 -0.87 -13.37 -11.05
C ARG A 4 -0.14 -12.15 -11.62
N SER A 5 0.04 -11.10 -10.84
CA SER A 5 0.70 -9.89 -11.32
C SER A 5 1.46 -9.17 -10.21
N ARG A 6 2.47 -8.38 -10.58
CA ARG A 6 3.23 -7.53 -9.67
C ARG A 6 2.45 -6.23 -9.44
N VAL A 7 2.28 -5.89 -8.18
CA VAL A 7 1.62 -4.67 -7.70
C VAL A 7 2.66 -3.82 -7.00
N VAL A 8 2.86 -2.61 -7.54
CA VAL A 8 3.65 -1.57 -6.89
C VAL A 8 2.70 -0.46 -6.46
N ALA A 9 2.66 -0.15 -5.18
CA ALA A 9 1.91 0.99 -4.67
C ALA A 9 2.84 1.90 -3.86
N SER A 10 2.89 3.17 -4.22
CA SER A 10 3.76 4.15 -3.57
C SER A 10 2.92 5.33 -3.07
N THR A 11 3.37 5.90 -1.96
CA THR A 11 2.84 7.15 -1.39
C THR A 11 3.82 8.32 -1.49
N ASP A 12 4.88 8.18 -2.29
CA ASP A 12 5.87 9.22 -2.52
C ASP A 12 5.22 10.52 -2.98
N GLY A 13 5.71 11.65 -2.44
CA GLY A 13 5.08 12.96 -2.64
C GLY A 13 3.94 13.29 -1.67
N SER A 14 3.58 12.38 -0.76
CA SER A 14 2.69 12.69 0.36
C SER A 14 3.32 13.69 1.33
N SER A 15 2.48 14.46 2.02
CA SER A 15 2.94 15.56 2.90
C SER A 15 3.16 15.15 4.36
N PHE A 16 3.11 13.86 4.66
CA PHE A 16 3.19 13.30 6.00
C PHE A 16 3.79 11.89 5.97
N ASP A 17 4.11 11.38 7.16
CA ASP A 17 4.64 10.04 7.39
C ASP A 17 3.52 8.99 7.24
N THR A 18 3.55 8.24 6.15
CA THR A 18 2.46 7.33 5.76
C THR A 18 2.71 5.90 6.23
N VAL A 19 1.64 5.10 6.24
CA VAL A 19 1.72 3.63 6.29
C VAL A 19 0.84 3.06 5.20
N LEU A 20 1.34 2.08 4.46
CA LEU A 20 0.56 1.30 3.52
C LEU A 20 0.25 -0.07 4.10
N HIS A 21 -1.03 -0.46 4.09
CA HIS A 21 -1.48 -1.80 4.45
C HIS A 21 -2.11 -2.50 3.25
N LEU A 22 -1.70 -3.74 3.01
CA LEU A 22 -2.30 -4.62 2.00
C LEU A 22 -3.19 -5.66 2.68
N HIS A 23 -4.46 -5.67 2.32
CA HIS A 23 -5.43 -6.67 2.76
C HIS A 23 -5.94 -7.51 1.60
N GLY A 24 -6.48 -8.68 1.94
CA GLY A 24 -7.07 -9.61 0.99
C GLY A 24 -8.47 -9.19 0.51
N ALA A 25 -9.37 -10.18 0.47
CA ALA A 25 -10.68 -10.04 -0.16
C ALA A 25 -11.58 -8.98 0.50
N THR A 26 -11.34 -8.63 1.76
CA THR A 26 -12.00 -7.49 2.42
C THR A 26 -10.99 -6.60 3.14
N CYS A 27 -11.28 -5.30 3.25
CA CYS A 27 -10.50 -4.36 4.07
C CYS A 27 -10.73 -4.53 5.59
N THR A 28 -11.65 -5.42 5.99
CA THR A 28 -11.92 -5.77 7.40
C THR A 28 -11.29 -7.08 7.82
N ASP A 29 -10.67 -7.80 6.88
CA ASP A 29 -9.98 -9.05 7.17
C ASP A 29 -8.86 -8.74 8.17
N ARG A 30 -8.86 -9.44 9.30
CA ARG A 30 -7.82 -9.30 10.33
C ARG A 30 -6.44 -9.77 9.88
N GLY A 31 -6.34 -10.34 8.68
CA GLY A 31 -5.08 -10.75 8.07
C GLY A 31 -4.56 -9.65 7.15
N GLU A 32 -3.77 -8.75 7.69
CA GLU A 32 -2.86 -7.93 6.90
C GLU A 32 -1.88 -8.87 6.18
N LEU A 33 -1.78 -8.73 4.87
CA LEU A 33 -0.88 -9.53 4.03
C LEU A 33 0.52 -8.93 3.99
N PHE A 34 0.59 -7.59 4.02
CA PHE A 34 1.82 -6.83 4.00
C PHE A 34 1.57 -5.43 4.54
N CYS A 35 2.55 -4.86 5.23
CA CYS A 35 2.57 -3.44 5.60
C CYS A 35 3.97 -2.86 5.43
N ASP A 36 4.00 -1.55 5.24
CA ASP A 36 5.23 -0.76 5.14
C ASP A 36 4.96 0.68 5.57
N ASP A 37 5.91 1.29 6.30
CA ASP A 37 5.89 2.67 6.77
C ASP A 37 6.89 3.56 5.99
N ASP A 38 8.16 3.14 5.90
CA ASP A 38 9.27 3.95 5.37
C ASP A 38 9.98 3.34 4.13
N GLY A 39 9.29 2.51 3.35
CA GLY A 39 9.87 1.85 2.16
C GLY A 39 9.99 2.73 0.91
N GLY A 40 9.43 3.95 0.93
CA GLY A 40 9.45 4.93 -0.15
C GLY A 40 10.45 6.08 0.03
N GLU A 41 10.14 7.25 -0.50
CA GLU A 41 10.93 8.48 -0.39
C GLU A 41 10.76 9.19 0.96
N GLY A 42 11.82 9.19 1.78
CA GLY A 42 11.78 9.89 3.06
C GLY A 42 11.03 9.08 4.11
N ALA A 43 9.82 9.51 4.48
CA ALA A 43 8.95 8.81 5.43
C ALA A 43 7.64 8.32 4.78
N THR A 44 7.67 8.14 3.46
CA THR A 44 6.54 7.58 2.71
C THR A 44 6.74 6.09 2.50
N SER A 45 5.64 5.39 2.21
CA SER A 45 5.61 3.93 2.17
C SER A 45 5.52 3.38 0.75
N LEU A 46 6.01 2.15 0.58
CA LEU A 46 6.06 1.42 -0.68
C LEU A 46 5.65 -0.04 -0.49
N ILE A 47 4.68 -0.49 -1.30
CA ILE A 47 4.38 -1.90 -1.51
C ILE A 47 4.98 -2.30 -2.86
N ASP A 48 5.74 -3.39 -2.88
CA ASP A 48 6.14 -4.10 -4.11
C ASP A 48 5.95 -5.61 -3.91
N GLN A 49 4.80 -6.13 -4.37
CA GLN A 49 4.39 -7.51 -4.12
C GLN A 49 3.89 -8.19 -5.39
N THR A 50 4.18 -9.49 -5.53
CA THR A 50 3.54 -10.32 -6.56
C THR A 50 2.36 -11.06 -5.97
N LEU A 51 1.15 -10.76 -6.45
CA LEU A 51 -0.10 -11.28 -5.91
C LEU A 51 -0.75 -12.26 -6.90
N ASP A 52 -1.33 -13.33 -6.37
CA ASP A 52 -2.14 -14.27 -7.16
C ASP A 52 -3.49 -13.62 -7.58
N PRO A 53 -4.25 -14.23 -8.52
CA PRO A 53 -5.55 -13.69 -8.90
C PRO A 53 -6.48 -13.54 -7.69
N GLY A 54 -7.05 -12.35 -7.52
CA GLY A 54 -7.91 -12.04 -6.39
C GLY A 54 -8.28 -10.56 -6.31
N THR A 55 -9.11 -10.22 -5.33
CA THR A 55 -9.38 -8.85 -4.93
C THR A 55 -8.54 -8.53 -3.70
N TYR A 56 -7.88 -7.38 -3.73
CA TYR A 56 -7.02 -6.88 -2.67
C TYR A 56 -7.38 -5.44 -2.37
N HIS A 57 -7.09 -5.00 -1.15
CA HIS A 57 -7.35 -3.64 -0.69
C HIS A 57 -6.06 -3.03 -0.20
N ILE A 58 -5.76 -1.81 -0.64
CA ILE A 58 -4.65 -1.00 -0.14
C ILE A 58 -5.26 0.08 0.74
N VAL A 59 -4.75 0.22 1.95
CA VAL A 59 -5.15 1.26 2.91
C VAL A 59 -3.94 2.18 3.11
N VAL A 60 -4.16 3.48 2.95
CA VAL A 60 -3.21 4.53 3.32
C VAL A 60 -3.59 5.01 4.71
N ASP A 61 -2.66 4.95 5.65
CA ASP A 61 -2.80 5.49 7.01
C ASP A 61 -1.59 6.37 7.36
N GLY A 62 -1.55 6.91 8.57
CA GLY A 62 -0.39 7.63 9.13
C GLY A 62 0.30 6.83 10.24
N PHE A 63 1.63 6.90 10.29
CA PHE A 63 2.43 6.13 11.26
C PHE A 63 2.13 6.48 12.73
N SER A 64 1.82 7.75 13.00
CA SER A 64 1.55 8.24 14.35
C SER A 64 0.24 9.02 14.41
N SER A 65 -0.25 9.27 15.63
CA SER A 65 -1.50 10.02 15.86
C SER A 65 -1.51 11.46 15.32
N GLY A 66 -0.36 12.00 14.92
CA GLY A 66 -0.22 13.30 14.26
C GLY A 66 0.11 13.23 12.77
N SER A 67 0.34 12.03 12.24
CA SER A 67 0.71 11.82 10.84
C SER A 67 -0.53 11.90 9.97
N ALA A 68 -0.83 13.09 9.47
CA ALA A 68 -1.98 13.34 8.60
C ALA A 68 -1.69 14.50 7.65
N GLY A 69 -2.32 14.47 6.47
CA GLY A 69 -2.16 15.51 5.48
C GLY A 69 -2.72 15.12 4.13
N ASN A 70 -2.27 15.82 3.08
CA ASN A 70 -2.56 15.42 1.72
C ASN A 70 -1.72 14.19 1.38
N TYR A 71 -2.36 13.16 0.85
CA TYR A 71 -1.68 11.98 0.35
C TYR A 71 -1.68 11.97 -1.18
N LEU A 72 -0.61 11.40 -1.74
CA LEU A 72 -0.58 10.88 -3.09
C LEU A 72 -0.55 9.36 -3.00
N LEU A 73 -1.29 8.68 -3.86
CA LEU A 73 -1.22 7.22 -3.99
C LEU A 73 -1.13 6.88 -5.46
N GLU A 74 -0.01 6.30 -5.87
CA GLU A 74 0.19 5.76 -7.21
C GLU A 74 0.22 4.24 -7.15
N VAL A 75 -0.54 3.59 -8.03
CA VAL A 75 -0.61 2.13 -8.10
C VAL A 75 -0.34 1.68 -9.52
N MET A 76 0.68 0.84 -9.67
CA MET A 76 1.03 0.17 -10.90
C MET A 76 0.81 -1.33 -10.78
N VAL A 77 0.13 -1.90 -11.78
CA VAL A 77 -0.09 -3.34 -11.89
C VAL A 77 0.49 -3.81 -13.20
N THR A 78 1.51 -4.68 -13.14
CA THR A 78 2.17 -5.24 -14.32
C THR A 78 2.14 -6.76 -14.26
N ALA A 79 2.38 -7.42 -15.39
CA ALA A 79 2.75 -8.83 -15.35
C ALA A 79 3.96 -9.03 -14.40
N PRO A 80 4.09 -10.22 -13.76
CA PRO A 80 5.16 -10.49 -12.81
C PRO A 80 6.56 -10.25 -13.38
#